data_AF-A0A7L9UBU1-F1
#
_entry.id   AF-A0A7L9UBU1-F1
#
_cell.length_a   1.000
_cell.length_b   1.000
_cell.length_c   1.000
_cell.angle_alpha   90.00
_cell.angle_beta   90.00
_cell.angle_gamma   90.00
#
_symmetry.space_group_name_H-M   'P 1'
#
loop_
_entity.id
_entity.type
_entity.pdbx_description
1 polymer ?
#
loop_
_entity_poly.entity_id
_entity_poly.type
_entity_poly.pdbx_seq_one_letter_code
_entity_poly.pdbx_strand_id
1 'polypeptide(L)'
;MIRSLLVPACLLGALLLSACEKPTVSVNLHGVNYTGETFSYVVMDPVIPDQGSGGELIDPFGAGGTMCCATLPREWRPGIKLTVRTTHWLKARPDGSLPEIKQSHIVEVPKYVDGKPGELWVLRNADGSVSVVSSDLQPDHAQWPGKIKGWPVPSIEYQRERWELFRKHEADGVKSYLSALEQMKENPDKQAREAWEVTKQYYPSDLVGFSGPDDPKYRDSLRKEYEEGLARSRVWLKNIMDEKP
;
A
#
# COMPACT_ATOMS: atom_id res chain seq x y z
N MET A 1 -17.85 -34.67 -81.44
CA MET A 1 -17.28 -33.59 -80.61
C MET A 1 -18.28 -32.43 -80.55
N ILE A 2 -19.10 -32.36 -79.50
CA ILE A 2 -19.93 -31.18 -79.14
C ILE A 2 -19.94 -31.08 -77.60
N ARG A 3 -19.86 -29.83 -77.13
CA ARG A 3 -19.65 -29.29 -75.77
C ARG A 3 -20.86 -29.37 -74.82
N SER A 4 -20.57 -29.04 -73.54
CA SER A 4 -21.40 -28.39 -72.49
C SER A 4 -22.03 -29.34 -71.46
N LEU A 5 -21.62 -29.37 -70.19
CA LEU A 5 -21.64 -28.40 -69.05
C LEU A 5 -22.91 -28.56 -68.17
N LEU A 6 -22.72 -28.81 -66.87
CA LEU A 6 -23.56 -28.42 -65.70
C LEU A 6 -22.88 -28.92 -64.40
N VAL A 7 -21.97 -28.14 -63.80
CA VAL A 7 -22.13 -27.28 -62.59
C VAL A 7 -22.35 -28.05 -61.26
N PRO A 8 -21.40 -27.99 -60.31
CA PRO A 8 -21.69 -28.01 -58.89
C PRO A 8 -21.49 -26.60 -58.31
N ALA A 9 -22.59 -25.93 -58.00
CA ALA A 9 -22.61 -24.68 -57.24
C ALA A 9 -23.07 -25.00 -55.82
N CYS A 10 -22.14 -25.01 -54.86
CA CYS A 10 -22.40 -24.83 -53.41
C CYS A 10 -21.11 -24.99 -52.59
N LEU A 11 -20.13 -24.09 -52.70
CA LEU A 11 -18.95 -24.09 -51.81
C LEU A 11 -18.34 -22.69 -51.54
N LEU A 12 -19.14 -21.61 -51.65
CA LEU A 12 -18.66 -20.23 -51.51
C LEU A 12 -19.43 -19.40 -50.47
N GLY A 13 -19.56 -19.93 -49.24
CA GLY A 13 -20.33 -19.25 -48.18
C GLY A 13 -19.65 -19.07 -46.82
N ALA A 14 -18.44 -19.60 -46.57
CA ALA A 14 -17.95 -19.80 -45.19
C ALA A 14 -16.60 -19.14 -44.85
N LEU A 15 -16.20 -18.03 -45.48
CA LEU A 15 -14.87 -17.41 -45.24
C LEU A 15 -14.85 -15.92 -44.84
N LEU A 16 -15.97 -15.33 -44.39
CA LEU A 16 -15.99 -13.90 -43.99
C LEU A 16 -16.32 -13.66 -42.51
N LEU A 17 -15.67 -14.40 -41.61
CA LEU A 17 -15.52 -13.98 -40.21
C LEU A 17 -14.04 -13.68 -39.93
N SER A 18 -13.46 -12.72 -40.67
CA SER A 18 -12.25 -12.07 -40.20
C SER A 18 -12.64 -11.21 -39.00
N ALA A 19 -12.36 -11.70 -37.79
CA ALA A 19 -12.45 -10.89 -36.58
C ALA A 19 -11.54 -9.67 -36.76
N CYS A 20 -12.14 -8.49 -36.92
CA CYS A 20 -11.43 -7.23 -37.02
C CYS A 20 -10.94 -6.86 -35.61
N GLU A 21 -9.78 -7.40 -35.23
CA GLU A 21 -9.12 -7.06 -33.98
C GLU A 21 -8.73 -5.58 -34.02
N LYS A 22 -9.22 -4.79 -33.06
CA LYS A 22 -8.99 -3.35 -33.04
C LYS A 22 -7.57 -3.09 -32.52
N PRO A 23 -6.80 -2.15 -33.12
CA PRO A 23 -5.45 -1.85 -32.65
C PRO A 23 -5.43 -1.43 -31.18
N THR A 24 -4.63 -2.12 -30.38
CA THR A 24 -4.40 -1.83 -28.96
C THR A 24 -2.98 -1.35 -28.70
N VAL A 25 -2.75 -0.85 -27.49
CA VAL A 25 -1.45 -0.48 -26.95
C VAL A 25 -1.37 -0.89 -25.48
N SER A 26 -0.18 -1.29 -25.06
CA SER A 26 0.12 -1.60 -23.67
C SER A 26 0.50 -0.32 -22.94
N VAL A 27 -0.11 -0.06 -21.79
CA VAL A 27 0.11 1.14 -20.97
C VAL A 27 0.48 0.76 -19.55
N ASN A 28 1.25 1.62 -18.89
CA ASN A 28 1.57 1.46 -17.47
C ASN A 28 0.31 1.53 -16.61
N LEU A 29 0.39 0.92 -15.44
CA LEU A 29 -0.69 0.78 -14.47
C LEU A 29 -0.29 1.41 -13.13
N HIS A 30 -1.17 2.22 -12.58
CA HIS A 30 -0.98 2.91 -11.30
C HIS A 30 -2.20 2.73 -10.41
N GLY A 31 -1.97 2.66 -9.10
CA GLY A 31 -3.04 2.53 -8.10
C GLY A 31 -3.08 3.73 -7.18
N VAL A 32 -4.27 4.24 -6.87
CA VAL A 32 -4.45 5.33 -5.91
C VAL A 32 -5.57 4.97 -4.94
N ASN A 33 -5.29 5.09 -3.65
CA ASN A 33 -6.20 4.73 -2.57
C ASN A 33 -6.67 5.96 -1.81
N TYR A 34 -7.95 6.31 -1.91
CA TYR A 34 -8.56 7.40 -1.14
C TYR A 34 -9.24 6.91 0.15
N THR A 35 -8.92 5.70 0.60
CA THR A 35 -9.59 5.06 1.74
C THR A 35 -8.61 4.73 2.87
N GLY A 36 -9.18 4.38 4.04
CA GLY A 36 -8.45 3.92 5.22
C GLY A 36 -7.98 2.46 5.19
N GLU A 37 -8.25 1.72 4.11
CA GLU A 37 -7.95 0.28 4.03
C GLU A 37 -6.96 0.02 2.89
N THR A 38 -5.92 -0.75 3.15
CA THR A 38 -5.01 -1.23 2.10
C THR A 38 -5.80 -2.02 1.06
N PHE A 39 -5.48 -1.83 -0.22
CA PHE A 39 -6.08 -2.61 -1.29
C PHE A 39 -5.06 -3.05 -2.34
N SER A 40 -5.39 -4.12 -3.05
CA SER A 40 -4.72 -4.56 -4.28
C SER A 40 -5.74 -4.68 -5.40
N TYR A 41 -5.27 -4.68 -6.64
CA TYR A 41 -6.15 -4.73 -7.80
C TYR A 41 -5.55 -5.50 -8.97
N VAL A 42 -6.41 -6.01 -9.84
CA VAL A 42 -6.05 -6.64 -11.11
C VAL A 42 -6.99 -6.09 -12.18
N VAL A 43 -6.42 -5.59 -13.28
CA VAL A 43 -7.17 -5.06 -14.42
C VAL A 43 -7.22 -6.11 -15.52
N MET A 44 -8.40 -6.39 -16.07
CA MET A 44 -8.60 -7.35 -17.16
C MET A 44 -9.52 -6.78 -18.24
N ASP A 45 -9.37 -7.29 -19.46
CA ASP A 45 -10.40 -7.15 -20.48
C ASP A 45 -11.63 -8.01 -20.07
N PRO A 46 -12.85 -7.46 -20.04
CA PRO A 46 -14.06 -8.22 -19.73
C PRO A 46 -14.32 -9.42 -20.66
N VAL A 47 -13.80 -9.38 -21.89
CA VAL A 47 -13.96 -10.43 -22.90
C VAL A 47 -12.89 -11.53 -22.76
N ILE A 48 -11.73 -11.20 -22.18
CA ILE A 48 -10.59 -12.11 -21.99
C ILE A 48 -10.17 -12.09 -20.51
N PRO A 49 -11.02 -12.63 -19.60
CA PRO A 49 -10.85 -12.43 -18.16
C PRO A 49 -9.64 -13.15 -17.55
N ASP A 50 -9.01 -14.08 -18.28
CA ASP A 50 -7.86 -14.85 -17.81
C ASP A 50 -6.51 -14.15 -18.09
N GLN A 51 -6.53 -13.00 -18.79
CA GLN A 51 -5.34 -12.20 -19.10
C GLN A 51 -5.39 -10.86 -18.33
N GLY A 52 -5.19 -10.96 -17.01
CA GLY A 52 -5.19 -9.81 -16.11
C GLY A 52 -3.80 -9.27 -15.82
N SER A 53 -3.73 -7.97 -15.60
CA SER A 53 -2.52 -7.24 -15.20
C SER A 53 -2.65 -6.83 -13.75
N GLY A 54 -1.78 -7.39 -12.91
CA GLY A 54 -1.75 -7.13 -11.48
C GLY A 54 -1.20 -5.75 -11.17
N GLY A 55 -1.85 -5.07 -10.23
CA GLY A 55 -1.38 -3.84 -9.61
C GLY A 55 -0.62 -4.11 -8.32
N GLU A 56 -0.07 -3.05 -7.73
CA GLU A 56 0.58 -3.06 -6.43
C GLU A 56 -0.42 -3.20 -5.27
N LEU A 57 0.12 -3.51 -4.09
CA LEU A 57 -0.54 -3.29 -2.82
C LEU A 57 -0.43 -1.80 -2.46
N ILE A 58 -1.56 -1.12 -2.31
CA ILE A 58 -1.63 0.31 -2.06
C ILE A 58 -2.10 0.56 -0.63
N ASP A 59 -1.25 1.22 0.16
CA ASP A 59 -1.54 1.59 1.53
C ASP A 59 -2.70 2.59 1.65
N PRO A 60 -3.31 2.72 2.86
CA PRO A 60 -4.35 3.70 3.11
C PRO A 60 -3.89 5.11 2.76
N PHE A 61 -4.74 5.84 2.04
CA PHE A 61 -4.42 7.21 1.60
C PHE A 61 -3.08 7.32 0.85
N GLY A 62 -2.70 6.28 0.10
CA GLY A 62 -1.46 6.20 -0.66
C GLY A 62 -1.66 6.05 -2.17
N ALA A 63 -0.55 6.08 -2.89
CA ALA A 63 -0.47 5.77 -4.31
C ALA A 63 0.69 4.82 -4.59
N GLY A 64 0.52 3.97 -5.59
CA GLY A 64 1.52 3.01 -6.05
C GLY A 64 2.51 3.64 -7.02
N GLY A 65 3.54 2.87 -7.35
CA GLY A 65 4.49 3.19 -8.41
C GLY A 65 3.93 2.88 -9.80
N THR A 66 4.80 2.38 -10.65
CA THR A 66 4.51 2.05 -12.05
C THR A 66 4.54 0.55 -12.23
N MET A 67 3.41 -0.05 -12.62
CA MET A 67 3.29 -1.47 -12.92
C MET A 67 3.05 -1.72 -14.41
N CYS A 68 3.38 -2.92 -14.85
CA CYS A 68 3.13 -3.35 -16.22
C CYS A 68 2.05 -4.43 -16.26
N CYS A 69 1.17 -4.46 -17.26
CA CYS A 69 0.75 -3.35 -18.11
C CYS A 69 -0.71 -3.62 -18.49
N ALA A 70 -1.57 -2.61 -18.55
CA ALA A 70 -2.92 -2.79 -19.06
C ALA A 70 -2.98 -2.60 -20.58
N THR A 71 -3.96 -3.21 -21.24
CA THR A 71 -4.17 -3.06 -22.69
C THR A 71 -5.34 -2.12 -22.94
N LEU A 72 -5.10 -1.06 -23.72
CA LEU A 72 -6.14 -0.10 -24.11
C LEU A 72 -6.24 0.02 -25.64
N PRO A 73 -7.43 0.31 -26.21
CA PRO A 73 -7.56 0.68 -27.61
C PRO A 73 -6.75 1.94 -27.92
N ARG A 74 -6.11 1.99 -29.10
CA ARG A 74 -5.38 3.18 -29.56
C ARG A 74 -6.28 4.41 -29.74
N GLU A 75 -7.52 4.17 -30.18
CA GLU A 75 -8.53 5.20 -30.34
C GLU A 75 -9.66 4.97 -29.35
N TRP A 76 -10.03 6.05 -28.65
CA TRP A 76 -11.16 6.00 -27.73
C TRP A 76 -12.49 5.93 -28.48
N ARG A 77 -13.42 5.16 -27.94
CA ARG A 77 -14.83 5.13 -28.35
C ARG A 77 -15.72 4.98 -27.12
N PRO A 78 -16.99 5.41 -27.17
CA PRO A 78 -17.93 5.16 -26.07
C PRO A 78 -18.05 3.66 -25.75
N GLY A 79 -18.17 3.33 -24.45
CA GLY A 79 -18.40 1.97 -23.98
C GLY A 79 -17.17 1.07 -23.87
N ILE A 80 -15.94 1.61 -23.89
CA ILE A 80 -14.74 0.86 -23.50
C ILE A 80 -14.85 0.52 -22.01
N LYS A 81 -14.84 -0.77 -21.68
CA LYS A 81 -14.98 -1.26 -20.31
C LYS A 81 -13.77 -2.11 -19.91
N LEU A 82 -13.40 -2.01 -18.64
CA LEU A 82 -12.41 -2.86 -17.99
C LEU A 82 -13.06 -3.56 -16.80
N THR A 83 -12.60 -4.78 -16.52
CA THR A 83 -12.90 -5.42 -15.24
C THR A 83 -11.76 -5.13 -14.28
N VAL A 84 -12.06 -4.54 -13.13
CA VAL A 84 -11.10 -4.34 -12.05
C VAL A 84 -11.51 -5.24 -10.89
N ARG A 85 -10.71 -6.28 -10.62
CA ARG A 85 -10.85 -7.07 -9.40
C ARG A 85 -10.06 -6.41 -8.31
N THR A 86 -10.67 -6.20 -7.14
CA THR A 86 -10.00 -5.61 -5.98
C THR A 86 -10.05 -6.56 -4.80
N THR A 87 -8.98 -6.59 -4.02
CA THR A 87 -8.97 -7.18 -2.68
C THR A 87 -8.59 -6.09 -1.69
N HIS A 88 -9.38 -5.90 -0.63
CA HIS A 88 -8.99 -5.10 0.52
C HIS A 88 -9.14 -5.91 1.80
N TRP A 89 -8.46 -5.48 2.85
CA TRP A 89 -8.41 -6.20 4.12
C TRP A 89 -9.03 -5.37 5.23
N LEU A 90 -9.91 -6.00 6.01
CA LEU A 90 -10.45 -5.41 7.23
C LEU A 90 -9.44 -5.55 8.37
N LYS A 91 -9.72 -4.91 9.51
CA LYS A 91 -8.89 -5.06 10.71
C LYS A 91 -8.76 -6.54 11.10
N ALA A 92 -7.56 -6.93 11.50
CA ALA A 92 -7.28 -8.28 11.99
C ALA A 92 -8.20 -8.60 13.18
N ARG A 93 -8.73 -9.82 13.19
CA ARG A 93 -9.53 -10.34 14.30
C ARG A 93 -8.64 -10.76 15.47
N PRO A 94 -9.18 -10.93 16.69
CA PRO A 94 -8.42 -11.39 17.85
C PRO A 94 -7.72 -12.75 17.68
N ASP A 95 -8.22 -13.58 16.76
CA ASP A 95 -7.63 -14.88 16.40
C ASP A 95 -6.45 -14.77 15.39
N GLY A 96 -6.07 -13.55 15.02
CA GLY A 96 -5.00 -13.28 14.06
C GLY A 96 -5.42 -13.39 12.59
N SER A 97 -6.66 -13.77 12.29
CA SER A 97 -7.16 -13.81 10.92
C SER A 97 -7.36 -12.40 10.36
N LEU A 98 -7.03 -12.21 9.07
CA LEU A 98 -7.19 -10.95 8.36
C LEU A 98 -8.30 -11.11 7.30
N PRO A 99 -9.54 -10.62 7.57
CA PRO A 99 -10.65 -10.81 6.65
C PRO A 99 -10.40 -10.08 5.33
N GLU A 100 -10.51 -10.82 4.22
CA GLU A 100 -10.37 -10.27 2.87
C GLU A 100 -11.74 -10.02 2.24
N ILE A 101 -11.90 -8.87 1.59
CA ILE A 101 -13.07 -8.53 0.80
C ILE A 101 -12.65 -8.44 -0.66
N LYS A 102 -13.16 -9.38 -1.47
CA LYS A 102 -12.89 -9.48 -2.92
C LYS A 102 -14.10 -9.01 -3.70
N GLN A 103 -13.87 -8.09 -4.63
CA GLN A 103 -14.93 -7.51 -5.46
C GLN A 103 -14.48 -7.42 -6.91
N SER A 104 -15.44 -7.44 -7.83
CA SER A 104 -15.19 -7.29 -9.27
C SER A 104 -16.04 -6.14 -9.79
N HIS A 105 -15.38 -5.14 -10.36
CA HIS A 105 -16.00 -3.90 -10.82
C HIS A 105 -15.87 -3.82 -12.34
N ILE A 106 -16.98 -3.62 -13.06
CA ILE A 106 -16.93 -3.26 -14.47
C ILE A 106 -16.97 -1.75 -14.55
N VAL A 107 -15.86 -1.16 -15.00
CA VAL A 107 -15.66 0.30 -15.05
C VAL A 107 -15.50 0.74 -16.49
N GLU A 108 -16.08 1.89 -16.83
CA GLU A 108 -15.90 2.50 -18.15
C GLU A 108 -14.64 3.36 -18.15
N VAL A 109 -13.88 3.28 -19.24
CA VAL A 109 -12.69 4.12 -19.46
C VAL A 109 -13.16 5.47 -20.03
N PRO A 110 -12.95 6.59 -19.31
CA PRO A 110 -13.31 7.91 -19.82
C PRO A 110 -12.57 8.26 -21.11
N LYS A 111 -13.08 9.25 -21.84
CA LYS A 111 -12.44 9.74 -23.06
C LYS A 111 -11.00 10.17 -22.78
N TYR A 112 -10.09 9.73 -23.65
CA TYR A 112 -8.69 10.17 -23.63
C TYR A 112 -8.60 11.67 -23.84
N VAL A 113 -7.97 12.39 -22.91
CA VAL A 113 -7.89 13.85 -22.94
C VAL A 113 -7.16 14.33 -24.20
N ASP A 114 -6.03 13.72 -24.50
CA ASP A 114 -5.17 14.10 -25.61
C ASP A 114 -5.47 13.31 -26.90
N GLY A 115 -6.62 12.63 -26.96
CA GLY A 115 -7.02 11.78 -28.09
C GLY A 115 -6.24 10.46 -28.21
N LYS A 116 -5.20 10.26 -27.41
CA LYS A 116 -4.39 9.04 -27.32
C LYS A 116 -4.44 8.47 -25.89
N PRO A 117 -4.32 7.15 -25.72
CA PRO A 117 -4.20 6.56 -24.39
C PRO A 117 -2.90 7.02 -23.73
N GLY A 118 -3.00 7.46 -22.48
CA GLY A 118 -1.88 7.57 -21.55
C GLY A 118 -1.84 6.38 -20.58
N GLU A 119 -1.09 6.51 -19.50
CA GLU A 119 -1.04 5.52 -18.41
C GLU A 119 -2.42 5.27 -17.80
N LEU A 120 -2.67 4.04 -17.32
CA LEU A 120 -3.93 3.67 -16.70
C LEU A 120 -3.85 3.80 -15.18
N TRP A 121 -4.68 4.66 -14.62
CA TRP A 121 -4.82 4.89 -13.19
C TRP A 121 -6.07 4.20 -12.67
N VAL A 122 -5.91 3.33 -11.68
CA VAL A 122 -7.00 2.68 -10.93
C VAL A 122 -7.17 3.41 -9.60
N LEU A 123 -8.35 3.97 -9.39
CA LEU A 123 -8.65 4.77 -8.20
C LEU A 123 -9.67 4.04 -7.34
N ARG A 124 -9.30 3.69 -6.10
CA ARG A 124 -10.26 3.33 -5.05
C ARG A 124 -10.69 4.61 -4.36
N ASN A 125 -11.91 5.04 -4.65
CA ASN A 125 -12.48 6.30 -4.17
C ASN A 125 -12.81 6.21 -2.67
N ALA A 126 -13.01 7.37 -2.03
CA ALA A 126 -13.26 7.46 -0.58
C ALA A 126 -14.51 6.70 -0.11
N ASP A 127 -15.51 6.53 -0.99
CA ASP A 127 -16.72 5.72 -0.74
C ASP A 127 -16.52 4.22 -0.99
N GLY A 128 -15.31 3.79 -1.32
CA GLY A 128 -14.95 2.42 -1.65
C GLY A 128 -15.24 2.02 -3.11
N SER A 129 -15.87 2.89 -3.90
CA SER A 129 -16.08 2.64 -5.33
C SER A 129 -14.76 2.65 -6.11
N VAL A 130 -14.73 1.99 -7.25
CA VAL A 130 -13.54 1.91 -8.11
C VAL A 130 -13.80 2.63 -9.42
N SER A 131 -12.82 3.41 -9.87
CA SER A 131 -12.84 4.07 -11.16
C SER A 131 -11.48 3.99 -11.86
N VAL A 132 -11.46 4.30 -13.16
CA VAL A 132 -10.23 4.32 -13.94
C VAL A 132 -10.12 5.60 -14.76
N VAL A 133 -8.88 6.00 -15.04
CA VAL A 133 -8.54 7.16 -15.86
C VAL A 133 -7.34 6.81 -16.72
N SER A 134 -7.34 7.21 -18.00
CA SER A 134 -6.15 7.15 -18.85
C SER A 134 -5.53 8.55 -18.95
N SER A 135 -4.28 8.70 -18.48
CA SER A 135 -3.57 9.99 -18.47
C SER A 135 -2.07 9.82 -18.23
N ASP A 136 -1.27 10.63 -18.91
CA ASP A 136 0.17 10.80 -18.63
C ASP A 136 0.44 11.84 -17.52
N LEU A 137 -0.64 12.37 -16.91
CA LEU A 137 -0.58 13.35 -15.83
C LEU A 137 -0.93 12.67 -14.51
N GLN A 138 -0.44 13.21 -13.40
CA GLN A 138 -0.71 12.70 -12.05
C GLN A 138 -1.95 13.38 -11.43
N PRO A 139 -2.58 12.79 -10.39
CA PRO A 139 -3.79 13.32 -9.75
C PRO A 139 -3.74 14.78 -9.28
N ASP A 140 -2.57 15.27 -8.89
CA ASP A 140 -2.33 16.65 -8.44
C ASP A 140 -2.05 17.63 -9.58
N HIS A 141 -1.88 17.16 -10.82
CA HIS A 141 -1.68 18.04 -11.96
C HIS A 141 -2.96 18.83 -12.28
N ALA A 142 -2.82 20.12 -12.60
CA ALA A 142 -3.96 21.01 -12.87
C ALA A 142 -4.89 20.51 -14.00
N GLN A 143 -4.32 19.83 -14.99
CA GLN A 143 -5.04 19.26 -16.14
C GLN A 143 -5.43 17.78 -15.95
N TRP A 144 -5.24 17.21 -14.75
CA TRP A 144 -5.63 15.84 -14.45
C TRP A 144 -7.10 15.57 -14.85
N PRO A 145 -7.39 14.53 -15.64
CA PRO A 145 -8.76 14.26 -16.09
C PRO A 145 -9.68 13.59 -15.08
N GLY A 146 -9.14 12.98 -14.02
CA GLY A 146 -9.95 12.28 -13.04
C GLY A 146 -10.91 13.21 -12.31
N LYS A 147 -12.04 12.65 -11.86
CA LYS A 147 -13.06 13.40 -11.11
C LYS A 147 -12.54 13.92 -9.78
N ILE A 148 -11.74 13.11 -9.10
CA ILE A 148 -11.06 13.46 -7.85
C ILE A 148 -9.75 14.15 -8.22
N LYS A 149 -9.54 15.35 -7.66
CA LYS A 149 -8.34 16.17 -7.87
C LYS A 149 -7.45 16.09 -6.64
N GLY A 150 -6.14 16.05 -6.87
CA GLY A 150 -5.13 15.96 -5.81
C GLY A 150 -4.85 14.52 -5.36
N TRP A 151 -3.74 14.36 -4.64
CA TRP A 151 -3.40 13.11 -3.98
C TRP A 151 -4.38 12.80 -2.83
N PRO A 152 -4.51 11.52 -2.43
CA PRO A 152 -5.24 11.15 -1.23
C PRO A 152 -4.74 11.91 0.00
N VAL A 153 -5.68 12.44 0.78
CA VAL A 153 -5.40 13.08 2.06
C VAL A 153 -5.98 12.21 3.17
N PRO A 154 -5.17 11.79 4.17
CA PRO A 154 -5.66 11.01 5.30
C PRO A 154 -6.82 11.65 6.04
N SER A 155 -7.88 10.88 6.32
CA SER A 155 -8.99 11.37 7.14
C SER A 155 -8.54 11.63 8.58
N ILE A 156 -9.25 12.50 9.30
CA ILE A 156 -8.95 12.79 10.72
C ILE A 156 -9.05 11.52 11.57
N GLU A 157 -9.99 10.63 11.27
CA GLU A 157 -10.16 9.35 11.96
C GLU A 157 -8.93 8.47 11.78
N TYR A 158 -8.43 8.36 10.55
CA TYR A 158 -7.22 7.60 10.25
C TYR A 158 -6.00 8.23 10.94
N GLN A 159 -5.83 9.55 10.86
CA GLN A 159 -4.74 10.25 11.51
C GLN A 159 -4.75 10.01 13.03
N ARG A 160 -5.92 10.06 13.67
CA ARG A 160 -6.08 9.79 15.11
C ARG A 160 -5.78 8.34 15.47
N GLU A 161 -6.20 7.38 14.64
CA GLU A 161 -5.86 5.97 14.84
C GLU A 161 -4.34 5.76 14.80
N ARG A 162 -3.66 6.33 13.79
CA ARG A 162 -2.19 6.26 13.70
C ARG A 162 -1.50 6.96 14.86
N TRP A 163 -1.97 8.15 15.22
CA TRP A 163 -1.46 8.91 16.36
C TRP A 163 -1.55 8.12 17.67
N GLU A 164 -2.68 7.45 17.93
CA GLU A 164 -2.85 6.65 19.16
C GLU A 164 -1.86 5.48 19.24
N LEU A 165 -1.53 4.85 18.11
CA LEU A 165 -0.49 3.82 18.05
C LEU A 165 0.88 4.37 18.46
N PHE A 166 1.28 5.53 17.91
CA PHE A 166 2.54 6.17 18.26
C PHE A 166 2.55 6.66 19.71
N ARG A 167 1.47 7.29 20.16
CA ARG A 167 1.31 7.75 21.54
C ARG A 167 1.47 6.59 22.53
N LYS A 168 0.85 5.43 22.23
CA LYS A 168 0.97 4.24 23.06
C LYS A 168 2.41 3.72 23.07
N HIS A 169 3.06 3.65 21.91
CA HIS A 169 4.46 3.23 21.81
C HIS A 169 5.37 4.10 22.68
N GLU A 170 5.26 5.42 22.59
CA GLU A 170 6.06 6.35 23.41
C GLU A 170 5.73 6.24 24.91
N ALA A 171 4.46 6.05 25.25
CA ALA A 171 4.04 5.85 26.64
C ALA A 171 4.61 4.55 27.23
N ASP A 172 4.67 3.48 26.43
CA ASP A 172 5.30 2.23 26.83
C ASP A 172 6.82 2.41 27.02
N GLY A 173 7.48 3.26 26.23
CA GLY A 173 8.87 3.66 26.45
C GLY A 173 9.11 4.32 27.82
N VAL A 174 8.28 5.31 28.19
CA VAL A 174 8.32 5.94 29.52
C VAL A 174 8.12 4.90 30.63
N LYS A 175 7.12 4.02 30.48
CA LYS A 175 6.84 2.95 31.44
C LYS A 175 8.04 2.00 31.59
N SER A 176 8.72 1.69 30.49
CA SER A 176 9.84 0.76 30.47
C SER A 176 11.03 1.30 31.28
N TYR A 177 11.39 2.58 31.08
CA TYR A 177 12.47 3.19 31.87
C TYR A 177 12.10 3.41 33.34
N LEU A 178 10.84 3.75 33.65
CA LEU A 178 10.37 3.79 35.04
C LEU A 178 10.52 2.43 35.72
N SER A 179 10.15 1.35 35.03
CA SER A 179 10.29 -0.02 35.51
C SER A 179 11.76 -0.39 35.73
N ALA A 180 12.66 -0.05 34.79
CA ALA A 180 14.09 -0.31 34.91
C ALA A 180 14.72 0.41 36.11
N LEU A 181 14.34 1.67 36.36
CA LEU A 181 14.80 2.44 37.51
C LEU A 181 14.30 1.86 38.83
N GLU A 182 13.04 1.41 38.91
CA GLU A 182 12.54 0.78 40.14
C GLU A 182 13.24 -0.57 40.39
N GLN A 183 13.44 -1.39 39.36
CA GLN A 183 14.20 -2.64 39.49
C GLN A 183 15.65 -2.41 39.93
N MET A 184 16.29 -1.36 39.40
CA MET A 184 17.64 -0.96 39.81
C MET A 184 17.70 -0.49 41.27
N LYS A 185 16.61 0.07 41.79
CA LYS A 185 16.48 0.49 43.20
C LYS A 185 16.20 -0.69 44.12
N GLU A 186 15.35 -1.63 43.71
CA GLU A 186 14.98 -2.82 44.48
C GLU A 186 16.11 -3.86 44.55
N ASN A 187 16.74 -4.16 43.41
CA ASN A 187 17.80 -5.16 43.31
C ASN A 187 18.87 -4.76 42.27
N PRO A 188 19.77 -3.82 42.63
CA PRO A 188 20.77 -3.30 41.70
C PRO A 188 21.72 -4.37 41.16
N ASP A 189 22.07 -5.35 41.97
CA ASP A 189 23.00 -6.43 41.60
C ASP A 189 22.40 -7.32 40.51
N LYS A 190 21.14 -7.72 40.69
CA LYS A 190 20.41 -8.52 39.71
C LYS A 190 20.24 -7.73 38.40
N GLN A 191 19.78 -6.48 38.48
CA GLN A 191 19.54 -5.66 37.30
C GLN A 191 20.83 -5.43 36.50
N ALA A 192 21.95 -5.17 37.17
CA ALA A 192 23.23 -4.96 36.50
C ALA A 192 23.74 -6.23 35.80
N ARG A 193 23.59 -7.41 36.42
CA ARG A 193 23.97 -8.69 35.80
C ARG A 193 23.12 -9.03 34.59
N GLU A 194 21.80 -8.84 34.68
CA GLU A 194 20.89 -9.06 33.54
C GLU A 194 21.18 -8.10 32.39
N ALA A 195 21.35 -6.80 32.68
CA ALA A 195 21.71 -5.80 31.69
C ALA A 195 23.08 -6.08 31.05
N TRP A 196 24.05 -6.58 31.82
CA TRP A 196 25.37 -6.95 31.32
C TRP A 196 25.31 -8.06 30.27
N GLU A 197 24.53 -9.12 30.49
CA GLU A 197 24.41 -10.21 29.52
C GLU A 197 23.75 -9.74 28.22
N VAL A 198 22.72 -8.89 28.31
CA VAL A 198 22.09 -8.28 27.12
C VAL A 198 23.09 -7.39 26.38
N THR A 199 23.79 -6.50 27.09
CA THR A 199 24.77 -5.57 26.49
C THR A 199 25.93 -6.35 25.86
N LYS A 200 26.42 -7.40 26.51
CA LYS A 200 27.47 -8.28 25.97
C LYS A 200 27.04 -8.94 24.66
N GLN A 201 25.77 -9.32 24.53
CA GLN A 201 25.25 -9.96 23.33
C GLN A 201 25.08 -8.99 22.17
N TYR A 202 24.53 -7.81 22.42
CA TYR A 202 24.09 -6.89 21.36
C TYR A 202 25.01 -5.67 21.16
N TYR A 203 25.66 -5.19 22.24
CA TYR A 203 26.45 -3.96 22.27
C TYR A 203 27.77 -4.13 23.07
N PRO A 204 28.63 -5.12 22.74
CA PRO A 204 29.81 -5.43 23.56
C PRO A 204 30.82 -4.28 23.67
N SER A 205 30.81 -3.33 22.74
CA SER A 205 31.62 -2.10 22.81
C SER A 205 31.32 -1.26 24.05
N ASP A 206 30.08 -1.29 24.53
CA ASP A 206 29.61 -0.43 25.61
C ASP A 206 30.08 -0.95 26.98
N LEU A 207 30.63 -2.16 27.01
CA LEU A 207 31.25 -2.76 28.20
C LEU A 207 32.73 -2.42 28.35
N VAL A 208 33.35 -1.80 27.34
CA VAL A 208 34.78 -1.46 27.37
C VAL A 208 35.04 -0.45 28.49
N GLY A 209 35.92 -0.82 29.41
CA GLY A 209 36.30 0.03 30.56
C GLY A 209 35.64 -0.34 31.88
N PHE A 210 34.71 -1.31 31.89
CA PHE A 210 34.14 -1.88 33.11
C PHE A 210 34.77 -3.23 33.46
N SER A 211 34.95 -3.52 34.74
CA SER A 211 35.55 -4.79 35.18
C SER A 211 34.58 -5.98 35.19
N GLY A 212 33.27 -5.73 35.03
CA GLY A 212 32.23 -6.75 35.09
C GLY A 212 30.88 -6.18 35.53
N PRO A 213 29.82 -7.03 35.62
CA PRO A 213 28.49 -6.61 36.05
C PRO A 213 28.43 -6.12 37.50
N ASP A 214 29.38 -6.55 38.33
CA ASP A 214 29.48 -6.14 39.73
C ASP A 214 30.32 -4.86 39.94
N ASP A 215 30.85 -4.26 38.86
CA ASP A 215 31.56 -2.99 38.92
C ASP A 215 30.62 -1.85 39.36
N PRO A 216 30.88 -1.14 40.47
CA PRO A 216 30.07 0.00 40.89
C PRO A 216 29.94 1.09 39.83
N LYS A 217 30.99 1.31 39.02
CA LYS A 217 30.95 2.32 37.94
C LYS A 217 29.99 1.93 36.82
N TYR A 218 29.86 0.62 36.54
CA TYR A 218 28.90 0.12 35.58
C TYR A 218 27.46 0.33 36.07
N ARG A 219 27.21 0.08 37.36
CA ARG A 219 25.90 0.30 37.99
C ARG A 219 25.48 1.78 37.96
N ASP A 220 26.41 2.68 38.28
CA ASP A 220 26.14 4.11 38.20
C ASP A 220 25.93 4.58 36.75
N SER A 221 26.68 4.01 35.80
CA SER A 221 26.48 4.25 34.37
C SER A 221 25.09 3.81 33.90
N LEU A 222 24.66 2.59 34.26
CA LEU A 222 23.33 2.07 33.93
C LEU A 222 22.20 2.92 34.52
N ARG A 223 22.33 3.34 35.79
CA ARG A 223 21.33 4.22 36.42
C ARG A 223 21.21 5.52 35.63
N LYS A 224 22.34 6.15 35.31
CA LYS A 224 22.38 7.39 34.54
C LYS A 224 21.75 7.19 33.15
N GLU A 225 22.06 6.09 32.47
CA GLU A 225 21.47 5.77 31.17
C GLU A 225 19.95 5.64 31.25
N TYR A 226 19.41 4.95 32.26
CA TYR A 226 17.97 4.84 32.45
C TYR A 226 17.30 6.17 32.80
N GLU A 227 17.94 7.02 33.60
CA GLU A 227 17.46 8.37 33.92
C GLU A 227 17.41 9.26 32.67
N GLU A 228 18.46 9.26 31.88
CA GLU A 228 18.52 9.99 30.61
C GLU A 228 17.52 9.43 29.58
N GLY A 229 17.39 8.12 29.51
CA GLY A 229 16.39 7.43 28.69
C GLY A 229 14.97 7.84 29.06
N LEU A 230 14.64 7.83 30.36
CA LEU A 230 13.36 8.30 30.86
C LEU A 230 13.09 9.77 30.49
N ALA A 231 14.09 10.64 30.64
CA ALA A 231 13.97 12.04 30.28
C ALA A 231 13.67 12.20 28.77
N ARG A 232 14.38 11.48 27.90
CA ARG A 232 14.13 11.47 26.45
C ARG A 232 12.74 10.93 26.11
N SER A 233 12.35 9.77 26.63
CA SER A 233 11.02 9.20 26.36
C SER A 233 9.88 10.12 26.80
N ARG A 234 10.04 10.86 27.90
CA ARG A 234 9.03 11.85 28.33
C ARG A 234 8.90 13.01 27.34
N VAL A 235 10.02 13.49 26.79
CA VAL A 235 10.00 14.54 25.76
C VAL A 235 9.34 14.03 24.49
N TRP A 236 9.68 12.82 24.03
CA TRP A 236 9.05 12.23 22.84
C TRP A 236 7.54 12.02 23.02
N LEU A 237 7.13 11.45 24.16
CA LEU A 237 5.70 11.32 24.48
C LEU A 237 5.01 12.68 24.48
N LYS A 238 5.63 13.73 25.07
CA LYS A 238 5.07 15.08 25.06
C LYS A 238 4.91 15.61 23.64
N ASN A 239 5.92 15.46 22.79
CA ASN A 239 5.87 15.92 21.40
C ASN A 239 4.72 15.23 20.65
N ILE A 240 4.61 13.90 20.77
CA ILE A 240 3.48 13.16 20.17
C ILE A 240 2.15 13.69 20.72
N MET A 241 2.03 13.93 22.02
CA MET A 241 0.80 14.46 22.63
C MET A 241 0.42 15.86 22.10
N ASP A 242 1.40 16.71 21.83
CA ASP A 242 1.20 18.06 21.29
C ASP A 242 0.80 18.05 19.80
N GLU A 243 1.17 17.00 19.05
CA GLU A 243 0.88 16.82 17.62
C GLU A 243 -0.45 16.10 17.36
N LYS A 244 -1.37 16.07 18.33
CA LYS A 244 -2.65 15.37 18.18
C LYS A 244 -3.51 15.97 17.04
N PRO A 245 -3.94 15.15 16.05
CA PRO A 245 -4.85 15.59 14.97
C PRO A 245 -6.30 15.88 15.41
#